data_AF-A0A1X7NFY2-F1
#
_entry.id   AF-A0A1X7NFY2-F1
#
_cell.length_a   1.000
_cell.length_b   1.000
_cell.length_c   1.000
_cell.angle_alpha   90.00
_cell.angle_beta   90.00
_cell.angle_gamma   90.00
#
_symmetry.space_group_name_H-M   'P 1'
#
loop_
_entity.id
_entity.type
_entity.pdbx_description
1 polymer ?
#
loop_
_entity_poly.entity_id
_entity_poly.type
_entity_poly.pdbx_seq_one_letter_code
_entity_poly.pdbx_strand_id
1 'polypeptide(L)'
;MTTPTEPGAPLDAHERERFARQIRLSPFGEAGQRRLRNARVLVLGAGGIGSPVITALAAAGVGRLGIVDSDVVEPSNLARQTAHDSDSLGRSKAESAADTARRLSPGIDARAYSVAFTSANADELVSGWDVVVDGFDTFGSRYLASDATTRAGVPHVWGSALGFDGQLSTFWSDAPGGGVTLRALHPEAEDSADSCASVGVLGTLCATIGSAMASEVVKLVTGVGEPLFGRVVVHDALDGSWATLPLARSVPPVPRVAAAAGSVTAAELRERLAGPNPPTVVDLREDDEDRTTTVPGAVRMPMSRFDPASLPAGPLVLHCASGVRSRIAADRAAAAGIAADSLVGGAAAWGR
;
A
#
# COMPACT_ATOMS: atom_id res chain seq x y z
N MET A 1 13.92 16.60 12.82
CA MET A 1 14.89 15.75 12.09
C MET A 1 14.38 14.33 12.24
N THR A 2 14.10 13.61 11.16
CA THR A 2 14.15 12.16 11.24
C THR A 2 15.62 11.94 11.44
N THR A 3 16.00 11.51 12.64
CA THR A 3 17.38 11.11 12.82
C THR A 3 17.60 9.96 11.82
N PRO A 4 18.63 10.02 10.97
CA PRO A 4 18.99 8.90 10.12
C PRO A 4 19.00 7.62 10.96
N THR A 5 18.69 6.48 10.37
CA THR A 5 18.76 5.21 11.08
C THR A 5 20.13 5.09 11.75
N GLU A 6 20.18 4.63 13.00
CA GLU A 6 21.47 4.44 13.67
C GLU A 6 22.30 3.40 12.90
N PRO A 7 23.62 3.61 12.74
CA PRO A 7 24.44 2.64 12.03
C PRO A 7 24.48 1.32 12.80
N GLY A 8 24.21 0.21 12.11
CA GLY A 8 24.29 -1.12 12.69
C GLY A 8 25.73 -1.55 13.03
N ALA A 9 25.92 -2.83 13.31
CA ALA A 9 27.25 -3.40 13.56
C ALA A 9 28.24 -3.12 12.40
N PRO A 10 29.56 -3.13 12.67
CA PRO A 10 30.58 -3.06 11.61
C PRO A 10 30.34 -4.11 10.53
N LEU A 11 30.63 -3.76 9.28
CA LEU A 11 30.49 -4.69 8.16
C LEU A 11 31.54 -5.79 8.26
N ASP A 12 31.23 -6.98 7.78
CA ASP A 12 32.25 -8.01 7.57
C ASP A 12 33.05 -7.77 6.27
N ALA A 13 34.01 -8.65 5.97
CA ALA A 13 34.84 -8.52 4.77
C ALA A 13 34.04 -8.70 3.47
N HIS A 14 33.05 -9.60 3.46
CA HIS A 14 32.21 -9.89 2.30
C HIS A 14 31.27 -8.71 2.01
N GLU A 15 30.63 -8.16 3.05
CA GLU A 15 29.79 -6.97 2.95
C GLU A 15 30.59 -5.76 2.46
N ARG A 16 31.81 -5.55 2.98
CA ARG A 16 32.69 -4.46 2.50
C ARG A 16 33.06 -4.62 1.04
N GLU A 17 33.39 -5.83 0.58
CA GLU A 17 33.71 -6.10 -0.82
C GLU A 17 32.49 -5.83 -1.72
N ARG A 18 31.34 -6.40 -1.35
CA ARG A 18 30.08 -6.26 -2.08
C ARG A 18 29.64 -4.81 -2.23
N PHE A 19 29.74 -4.03 -1.16
CA PHE A 19 29.29 -2.63 -1.13
C PHE A 19 30.42 -1.61 -1.33
N ALA A 20 31.63 -2.04 -1.70
CA ALA A 20 32.81 -1.16 -1.82
C ALA A 20 32.56 0.07 -2.69
N ARG A 21 31.75 -0.05 -3.76
CA ARG A 21 31.42 1.09 -4.64
C ARG A 21 30.55 2.14 -3.94
N GLN A 22 29.59 1.72 -3.12
CA GLN A 22 28.75 2.64 -2.34
C GLN A 22 29.55 3.28 -1.20
N ILE A 23 30.33 2.47 -0.48
CA ILE A 23 31.14 2.90 0.66
C ILE A 23 32.16 3.99 0.28
N ARG A 24 32.71 3.96 -0.94
CA ARG A 24 33.67 4.95 -1.42
C ARG A 24 33.06 6.35 -1.63
N LEU A 25 31.74 6.48 -1.72
CA LEU A 25 31.09 7.75 -1.96
C LEU A 25 31.11 8.59 -0.69
N SER A 26 31.66 9.81 -0.76
CA SER A 26 31.47 10.83 0.28
C SER A 26 30.22 11.65 -0.04
N PRO A 27 29.32 11.93 0.92
CA PRO A 27 29.43 11.68 2.37
C PRO A 27 28.81 10.35 2.85
N PHE A 28 28.50 9.40 1.95
CA PHE A 28 27.87 8.11 2.28
C PHE A 28 28.72 7.26 3.23
N GLY A 29 29.93 6.88 2.81
CA GLY A 29 30.89 6.16 3.65
C GLY A 29 30.43 4.79 4.15
N GLU A 30 31.23 4.17 5.02
CA GLU A 30 30.85 2.91 5.68
C GLU A 30 29.68 3.11 6.66
N ALA A 31 29.56 4.30 7.25
CA ALA A 31 28.45 4.66 8.12
C ALA A 31 27.11 4.55 7.38
N GLY A 32 26.99 5.12 6.17
CA GLY A 32 25.77 5.04 5.36
C GLY A 32 25.37 3.59 5.05
N GLN A 33 26.34 2.75 4.68
CA GLN A 33 26.07 1.33 4.43
C GLN A 33 25.58 0.60 5.69
N ARG A 34 26.18 0.88 6.86
CA ARG A 34 25.74 0.32 8.14
C ARG A 34 24.34 0.79 8.54
N ARG A 35 23.95 2.01 8.16
CA ARG A 35 22.56 2.50 8.33
C ARG A 35 21.59 1.73 7.46
N LEU A 36 21.90 1.53 6.17
CA LEU A 36 21.08 0.69 5.28
C LEU A 36 20.92 -0.73 5.86
N ARG A 37 22.02 -1.35 6.30
CA ARG A 37 21.99 -2.68 6.92
C ARG A 37 21.12 -2.75 8.17
N ASN A 38 20.98 -1.65 8.92
CA ASN A 38 20.16 -1.62 10.13
C ASN A 38 18.70 -1.23 9.86
N ALA A 39 18.42 -0.67 8.67
CA ALA A 39 17.13 -0.12 8.34
C ALA A 39 16.07 -1.18 8.03
N ARG A 40 14.83 -0.81 8.35
CA ARG A 40 13.60 -1.55 8.14
C ARG A 40 12.72 -0.73 7.20
N VAL A 41 12.50 -1.24 6.01
CA VAL A 41 11.66 -0.58 5.01
C VAL A 41 10.46 -1.46 4.68
N LEU A 42 9.26 -0.88 4.74
CA LEU A 42 8.02 -1.52 4.31
C LEU A 42 7.69 -1.06 2.89
N VAL A 43 7.51 -1.99 1.96
CA VAL A 43 7.03 -1.72 0.61
C VAL A 43 5.59 -2.20 0.50
N LEU A 44 4.69 -1.26 0.20
CA LEU A 44 3.27 -1.49 -0.02
C LEU A 44 3.04 -1.65 -1.53
N GLY A 45 2.64 -2.85 -1.94
CA GLY A 45 2.52 -3.25 -3.35
C GLY A 45 3.85 -3.74 -3.93
N ALA A 46 3.83 -4.93 -4.53
CA ALA A 46 4.94 -5.53 -5.27
C ALA A 46 4.76 -5.42 -6.79
N GLY A 47 3.83 -4.56 -7.23
CA GLY A 47 3.49 -4.32 -8.64
C GLY A 47 4.56 -3.56 -9.44
N GLY A 48 4.12 -2.80 -10.45
CA GLY A 48 5.03 -2.17 -11.43
C GLY A 48 6.08 -1.25 -10.81
N ILE A 49 5.68 -0.41 -9.86
CA ILE A 49 6.59 0.51 -9.15
C ILE A 49 7.26 -0.17 -7.94
N GLY A 50 6.54 -1.01 -7.21
CA GLY A 50 7.08 -1.70 -6.04
C GLY A 50 8.19 -2.70 -6.36
N SER A 51 8.07 -3.43 -7.47
CA SER A 51 9.09 -4.38 -7.96
C SER A 51 10.50 -3.77 -8.10
N PRO A 52 10.70 -2.66 -8.85
CA PRO A 52 11.99 -1.99 -8.95
C PRO A 52 12.47 -1.40 -7.62
N VAL A 53 11.57 -0.92 -6.76
CA VAL A 53 11.94 -0.50 -5.38
C VAL A 53 12.56 -1.66 -4.61
N ILE A 54 11.87 -2.81 -4.56
CA ILE A 54 12.29 -3.98 -3.77
C ILE A 54 13.65 -4.48 -4.24
N THR A 55 13.84 -4.63 -5.56
CA THR A 55 15.10 -5.10 -6.14
C THR A 55 16.24 -4.11 -5.89
N ALA A 56 16.00 -2.80 -6.05
CA ALA A 56 17.00 -1.76 -5.79
C ALA A 56 17.42 -1.69 -4.32
N LEU A 57 16.46 -1.72 -3.39
CA LEU A 57 16.75 -1.65 -1.94
C LEU A 57 17.46 -2.91 -1.43
N ALA A 58 17.07 -4.09 -1.91
CA ALA A 58 17.78 -5.32 -1.61
C ALA A 58 19.22 -5.26 -2.11
N ALA A 59 19.43 -4.83 -3.36
CA ALA A 59 20.76 -4.69 -3.95
C ALA A 59 21.62 -3.63 -3.24
N ALA A 60 21.01 -2.53 -2.76
CA ALA A 60 21.67 -1.48 -2.01
C ALA A 60 22.13 -1.93 -0.61
N GLY A 61 21.55 -3.01 -0.08
CA GLY A 61 21.92 -3.58 1.21
C GLY A 61 21.03 -3.12 2.38
N VAL A 62 19.75 -2.82 2.12
CA VAL A 62 18.76 -2.68 3.20
C VAL A 62 18.66 -3.99 3.99
N GLY A 63 18.69 -3.91 5.32
CA GLY A 63 18.74 -5.08 6.19
C GLY A 63 17.42 -5.84 6.33
N ARG A 64 16.31 -5.11 6.40
CA ARG A 64 14.96 -5.70 6.50
C ARG A 64 14.00 -5.06 5.51
N LEU A 65 13.33 -5.90 4.72
CA LEU A 65 12.27 -5.50 3.79
C LEU A 65 10.97 -6.21 4.15
N GLY A 66 9.94 -5.45 4.50
CA GLY A 66 8.56 -5.94 4.53
C GLY A 66 7.91 -5.70 3.18
N ILE A 67 7.20 -6.68 2.64
CA ILE A 67 6.55 -6.59 1.33
C ILE A 67 5.09 -6.98 1.49
N VAL A 68 4.18 -6.03 1.28
CA VAL A 68 2.72 -6.24 1.40
C VAL A 68 2.09 -6.28 0.02
N ASP A 69 1.49 -7.39 -0.35
CA ASP A 69 0.73 -7.52 -1.60
C ASP A 69 -0.23 -8.71 -1.51
N SER A 70 -1.51 -8.52 -1.84
CA SER A 70 -2.53 -9.57 -1.79
C SER A 70 -2.63 -10.40 -3.06
N ASP A 71 -2.03 -9.95 -4.16
CA ASP A 71 -2.24 -10.55 -5.47
C ASP A 71 -1.29 -11.72 -5.72
N VAL A 72 -1.57 -12.42 -6.83
CA VAL A 72 -0.71 -13.44 -7.42
C VAL A 72 -0.04 -12.93 -8.68
N VAL A 73 1.09 -13.52 -9.05
CA VAL A 73 1.82 -13.17 -10.27
C VAL A 73 1.07 -13.69 -11.50
N GLU A 74 0.76 -12.81 -12.44
CA GLU A 74 0.11 -13.15 -13.72
C GLU A 74 1.02 -12.87 -14.93
N PRO A 75 0.81 -13.52 -16.09
CA PRO A 75 1.62 -13.29 -17.28
C PRO A 75 1.66 -11.82 -17.73
N SER A 76 0.53 -11.12 -17.62
CA SER A 76 0.40 -9.68 -17.96
C SER A 76 1.27 -8.77 -17.09
N ASN A 77 1.73 -9.26 -15.93
CA ASN A 77 2.52 -8.51 -14.97
C ASN A 77 4.00 -8.42 -15.40
N LEU A 78 4.51 -9.45 -16.07
CA LEU A 78 5.94 -9.62 -16.36
C LEU A 78 6.52 -8.55 -17.29
N ALA A 79 5.67 -7.83 -18.01
CA ALA A 79 6.09 -6.69 -18.84
C ALA A 79 6.58 -5.47 -18.04
N ARG A 80 6.28 -5.41 -16.72
CA ARG A 80 6.62 -4.23 -15.88
C ARG A 80 7.01 -4.55 -14.42
N GLN A 81 6.78 -5.77 -13.94
CA GLN A 81 7.00 -6.14 -12.54
C GLN A 81 8.30 -6.95 -12.40
N THR A 82 9.43 -6.24 -12.34
CA THR A 82 10.78 -6.81 -12.40
C THR A 82 11.20 -7.64 -11.19
N ALA A 83 10.41 -7.69 -10.12
CA ALA A 83 10.67 -8.59 -8.99
C ALA A 83 10.14 -10.01 -9.24
N HIS A 84 9.41 -10.23 -10.33
CA HIS A 84 8.81 -11.50 -10.70
C HIS A 84 9.36 -12.04 -12.02
N ASP A 85 9.28 -13.36 -12.18
CA ASP A 85 9.71 -14.10 -13.36
C ASP A 85 8.66 -15.15 -13.75
N SER A 86 8.89 -15.81 -14.89
CA SER A 86 7.98 -16.83 -15.42
C SER A 86 7.80 -18.02 -14.48
N ASP A 87 8.81 -18.34 -13.66
CA ASP A 87 8.74 -19.42 -12.67
C ASP A 87 7.88 -19.04 -11.45
N SER A 88 7.52 -17.76 -11.32
CA SER A 88 6.70 -17.25 -10.24
C SER A 88 5.20 -17.20 -10.53
N LEU A 89 4.77 -17.56 -11.74
CA LEU A 89 3.36 -17.49 -12.15
C LEU A 89 2.43 -18.26 -11.20
N GLY A 90 1.35 -17.62 -10.76
CA GLY A 90 0.36 -18.16 -9.82
C GLY A 90 0.79 -18.13 -8.34
N ARG A 91 2.03 -17.74 -8.02
CA ARG A 91 2.49 -17.54 -6.64
C ARG A 91 2.08 -16.16 -6.12
N SER A 92 2.02 -15.99 -4.80
CA SER A 92 1.82 -14.66 -4.20
C SER A 92 2.92 -13.69 -4.65
N LYS A 93 2.54 -12.47 -5.05
CA LYS A 93 3.50 -11.43 -5.41
C LYS A 93 4.41 -11.09 -4.24
N ALA A 94 3.86 -10.98 -3.03
CA ALA A 94 4.65 -10.69 -1.83
C ALA A 94 5.74 -11.74 -1.58
N GLU A 95 5.41 -13.03 -1.71
CA GLU A 95 6.37 -14.13 -1.54
C GLU A 95 7.40 -14.17 -2.66
N SER A 96 6.97 -14.06 -3.93
CA SER A 96 7.86 -14.03 -5.09
C SER A 96 8.88 -12.88 -4.97
N ALA A 97 8.42 -11.68 -4.62
CA ALA A 97 9.30 -10.53 -4.43
C ALA A 97 10.24 -10.67 -3.24
N ALA A 98 9.79 -11.27 -2.12
CA ALA A 98 10.66 -11.57 -0.98
C ALA A 98 11.77 -12.57 -1.35
N ASP A 99 11.45 -13.60 -2.13
CA ASP A 99 12.45 -14.53 -2.64
C ASP A 99 13.45 -13.83 -3.56
N THR A 100 13.00 -12.95 -4.44
CA THR A 100 13.87 -12.15 -5.29
C THR A 100 14.81 -11.26 -4.46
N ALA A 101 14.30 -10.62 -3.41
CA ALA A 101 15.13 -9.84 -2.48
C ALA A 101 16.22 -10.69 -1.81
N ARG A 102 15.88 -11.90 -1.34
CA ARG A 102 16.84 -12.85 -0.75
C ARG A 102 17.87 -13.36 -1.76
N ARG A 103 17.46 -13.61 -3.01
CA ARG A 103 18.38 -13.98 -4.10
C ARG A 103 19.38 -12.86 -4.38
N LEU A 104 18.91 -11.62 -4.42
CA LEU A 104 19.76 -10.46 -4.64
C LEU A 104 20.71 -10.25 -3.46
N SER A 105 20.22 -10.26 -2.23
CA SER A 105 21.00 -9.96 -1.02
C SER A 105 20.94 -11.10 0.01
N PRO A 106 21.83 -12.11 -0.09
CA PRO A 106 21.93 -13.16 0.90
C PRO A 106 22.21 -12.56 2.29
N GLY A 107 21.28 -12.73 3.24
CA GLY A 107 21.36 -12.16 4.59
C GLY A 107 20.29 -11.10 4.91
N ILE A 108 19.53 -10.64 3.92
CA ILE A 108 18.38 -9.75 4.14
C ILE A 108 17.24 -10.46 4.89
N ASP A 109 16.64 -9.79 5.87
CA ASP A 109 15.37 -10.17 6.49
C ASP A 109 14.21 -9.69 5.61
N ALA A 110 13.95 -10.40 4.51
CA ALA A 110 12.80 -10.13 3.65
C ALA A 110 11.56 -10.88 4.17
N ARG A 111 10.47 -10.16 4.45
CA ARG A 111 9.20 -10.69 4.98
C ARG A 111 8.06 -10.41 4.00
N ALA A 112 7.36 -11.46 3.61
CA ALA A 112 6.18 -11.36 2.78
C ALA A 112 4.92 -11.28 3.66
N TYR A 113 4.04 -10.34 3.33
CA TYR A 113 2.72 -10.17 3.93
C TYR A 113 1.70 -10.30 2.80
N SER A 114 1.25 -11.54 2.55
CA SER A 114 0.28 -11.88 1.51
C SER A 114 -1.16 -11.52 1.93
N VAL A 115 -1.37 -10.26 2.27
CA VAL A 115 -2.63 -9.72 2.80
C VAL A 115 -3.00 -8.45 2.07
N ALA A 116 -4.31 -8.18 1.96
CA ALA A 116 -4.79 -6.90 1.47
C ALA A 116 -4.46 -5.81 2.49
N PHE A 117 -3.99 -4.66 2.01
CA PHE A 117 -3.77 -3.48 2.85
C PHE A 117 -5.10 -2.75 3.03
N THR A 118 -5.63 -2.76 4.25
CA THR A 118 -6.98 -2.29 4.57
C THR A 118 -6.96 -1.41 5.81
N SER A 119 -8.01 -0.63 6.03
CA SER A 119 -8.15 0.17 7.25
C SER A 119 -8.01 -0.66 8.53
N ALA A 120 -8.42 -1.93 8.50
CA ALA A 120 -8.35 -2.84 9.64
C ALA A 120 -6.91 -3.22 10.06
N ASN A 121 -5.95 -3.23 9.14
CA ASN A 121 -4.57 -3.69 9.39
C ASN A 121 -3.49 -2.64 9.08
N ALA A 122 -3.85 -1.50 8.48
CA ALA A 122 -2.88 -0.50 8.02
C ALA A 122 -1.98 0.04 9.14
N ASP A 123 -2.58 0.39 10.28
CA ASP A 123 -1.83 0.97 11.41
C ASP A 123 -0.86 -0.06 12.03
N GLU A 124 -1.27 -1.32 12.13
CA GLU A 124 -0.41 -2.39 12.63
C GLU A 124 0.74 -2.67 11.66
N LEU A 125 0.44 -2.77 10.35
CA LEU A 125 1.43 -3.07 9.33
C LEU A 125 2.49 -1.98 9.18
N VAL A 126 2.08 -0.71 9.29
CA VAL A 126 2.98 0.46 9.17
C VAL A 126 3.80 0.72 10.43
N SER A 127 3.37 0.22 11.59
CA SER A 127 4.07 0.43 12.85
C SER A 127 5.47 -0.22 12.88
N GLY A 128 6.45 0.51 13.42
CA GLY A 128 7.79 -0.03 13.71
C GLY A 128 8.77 -0.11 12.53
N TRP A 129 8.41 0.49 11.39
CA TRP A 129 9.28 0.66 10.21
C TRP A 129 9.95 2.03 10.21
N ASP A 130 11.15 2.12 9.62
CA ASP A 130 11.89 3.39 9.51
C ASP A 130 11.38 4.23 8.34
N VAL A 131 10.95 3.58 7.26
CA VAL A 131 10.39 4.19 6.04
C VAL A 131 9.32 3.26 5.45
N VAL A 132 8.23 3.84 4.99
CA VAL A 132 7.22 3.16 4.16
C VAL A 132 7.31 3.66 2.73
N VAL A 133 7.24 2.74 1.77
CA VAL A 133 7.25 3.02 0.34
C VAL A 133 5.93 2.57 -0.26
N ASP A 134 5.25 3.45 -0.97
CA ASP A 134 3.95 3.21 -1.59
C ASP A 134 4.07 2.98 -3.08
N GLY A 135 3.98 1.71 -3.46
CA GLY A 135 3.94 1.23 -4.84
C GLY A 135 2.54 0.82 -5.30
N PHE A 136 1.48 1.24 -4.61
CA PHE A 136 0.11 0.97 -5.04
C PHE A 136 -0.29 1.80 -6.27
N ASP A 137 -1.22 1.27 -7.05
CA ASP A 137 -1.71 1.85 -8.31
C ASP A 137 -3.15 2.37 -8.24
N THR A 138 -3.76 2.36 -7.04
CA THR A 138 -5.11 2.88 -6.80
C THR A 138 -5.08 4.05 -5.82
N PHE A 139 -5.91 5.08 -6.05
CA PHE A 139 -6.01 6.24 -5.18
C PHE A 139 -6.37 5.86 -3.75
N GLY A 140 -7.41 5.04 -3.54
CA GLY A 140 -7.85 4.64 -2.21
C GLY A 140 -6.73 4.02 -1.36
N SER A 141 -5.93 3.13 -1.94
CA SER A 141 -4.82 2.48 -1.23
C SER A 141 -3.68 3.46 -0.90
N ARG A 142 -3.41 4.43 -1.79
CA ARG A 142 -2.41 5.49 -1.58
C ARG A 142 -2.81 6.44 -0.45
N TYR A 143 -4.07 6.84 -0.40
CA TYR A 143 -4.59 7.66 0.71
C TYR A 143 -4.55 6.90 2.02
N LEU A 144 -4.97 5.64 2.03
CA LEU A 144 -4.89 4.80 3.23
C LEU A 144 -3.43 4.66 3.72
N ALA A 145 -2.48 4.45 2.81
CA ALA A 145 -1.05 4.37 3.14
C ALA A 145 -0.51 5.69 3.70
N SER A 146 -0.82 6.83 3.05
CA SER A 146 -0.42 8.15 3.54
C SER A 146 -1.05 8.48 4.90
N ASP A 147 -2.30 8.09 5.11
CA ASP A 147 -3.03 8.36 6.34
C ASP A 147 -2.47 7.53 7.51
N ALA A 148 -2.18 6.24 7.27
CA ALA A 148 -1.56 5.35 8.24
C ALA A 148 -0.14 5.80 8.64
N THR A 149 0.68 6.18 7.66
CA THR A 149 2.04 6.69 7.91
C THR A 149 2.02 8.04 8.64
N THR A 150 1.06 8.92 8.32
CA THR A 150 0.84 10.18 9.06
C THR A 150 0.47 9.92 10.52
N ARG A 151 -0.44 8.97 10.80
CA ARG A 151 -0.79 8.59 12.18
C ARG A 151 0.40 7.96 12.93
N ALA A 152 1.21 7.16 12.24
CA ALA A 152 2.36 6.49 12.82
C ALA A 152 3.61 7.40 12.98
N GLY A 153 3.61 8.58 12.34
CA GLY A 153 4.77 9.47 12.32
C GLY A 153 5.95 8.90 11.51
N VAL A 154 5.68 8.07 10.50
CA VAL A 154 6.71 7.38 9.69
C VAL A 154 6.84 8.08 8.33
N PRO A 155 8.06 8.31 7.81
CA PRO A 155 8.26 8.79 6.45
C PRO A 155 7.62 7.89 5.38
N HIS A 156 6.95 8.52 4.42
CA HIS A 156 6.23 7.90 3.32
C HIS A 156 6.81 8.35 1.98
N VAL A 157 7.47 7.43 1.28
CA VAL A 157 7.95 7.64 -0.09
C VAL A 157 6.85 7.22 -1.05
N TRP A 158 6.36 8.17 -1.83
CA TRP A 158 5.24 7.97 -2.74
C TRP A 158 5.68 8.14 -4.18
N GLY A 159 5.13 7.32 -5.07
CA GLY A 159 5.24 7.51 -6.51
C GLY A 159 4.01 7.07 -7.27
N SER A 160 3.87 7.60 -8.47
CA SER A 160 2.80 7.29 -9.41
C SER A 160 3.34 7.19 -10.82
N ALA A 161 2.73 6.33 -11.64
CA ALA A 161 2.99 6.22 -13.07
C ALA A 161 1.68 5.92 -13.79
N LEU A 162 1.34 6.70 -14.81
CA LEU A 162 0.16 6.50 -15.65
C LEU A 162 0.50 6.90 -17.09
N GLY A 163 0.25 6.04 -18.07
CA GLY A 163 0.68 6.28 -19.45
C GLY A 163 2.20 6.50 -19.54
N PHE A 164 2.59 7.75 -19.81
CA PHE A 164 3.99 8.21 -19.91
C PHE A 164 4.38 9.18 -18.77
N ASP A 165 3.46 9.50 -17.88
CA ASP A 165 3.66 10.48 -16.80
C ASP A 165 4.01 9.78 -15.48
N GLY A 166 5.13 10.20 -14.89
CA GLY A 166 5.61 9.74 -13.60
C GLY A 166 5.64 10.86 -12.57
N GLN A 167 5.33 10.53 -11.31
CA GLN A 167 5.42 11.46 -10.18
C GLN A 167 6.08 10.80 -8.98
N LEU A 168 6.76 11.60 -8.16
CA LEU A 168 7.53 11.17 -7.00
C LEU A 168 7.52 12.29 -5.95
N SER A 169 7.31 11.93 -4.68
CA SER A 169 7.54 12.83 -3.56
C SER A 169 7.85 12.04 -2.28
N THR A 170 8.20 12.77 -1.22
CA THR A 170 8.39 12.21 0.12
C THR A 170 7.58 13.02 1.12
N PHE A 171 6.75 12.31 1.86
CA PHE A 171 5.83 12.84 2.84
C PHE A 171 6.25 12.41 4.23
N TRP A 172 6.11 13.31 5.20
CA TRP A 172 6.28 13.00 6.60
C TRP A 172 5.64 14.11 7.46
N SER A 173 4.76 13.71 8.39
CA SER A 173 4.05 14.61 9.31
C SER A 173 5.00 15.45 10.16
N ASP A 174 6.15 14.90 10.50
CA ASP A 174 7.14 15.51 11.39
C ASP A 174 8.41 15.94 10.62
N ALA A 175 8.26 16.16 9.30
CA ALA A 175 9.36 16.55 8.42
C ALA A 175 10.15 17.75 8.96
N PRO A 176 11.50 17.76 8.81
CA PRO A 176 12.31 18.89 9.21
C PRO A 176 11.91 20.12 8.39
N GLY A 177 11.69 21.26 9.05
CA GLY A 177 11.20 22.48 8.39
C GLY A 177 9.69 22.54 8.19
N GLY A 178 8.92 21.61 8.78
CA GLY A 178 7.46 21.60 8.76
C GLY A 178 6.90 20.39 8.03
N GLY A 179 5.86 19.78 8.60
CA GLY A 179 5.21 18.57 8.09
C GLY A 179 4.59 18.74 6.71
N VAL A 180 4.58 17.64 5.95
CA VAL A 180 3.97 17.57 4.62
C VAL A 180 3.42 16.16 4.39
N THR A 181 2.19 16.05 3.91
CA THR A 181 1.52 14.75 3.66
C THR A 181 0.97 14.70 2.25
N LEU A 182 0.55 13.52 1.77
CA LEU A 182 -0.10 13.40 0.47
C LEU A 182 -1.32 14.34 0.37
N ARG A 183 -2.04 14.54 1.47
CA ARG A 183 -3.19 15.46 1.54
C ARG A 183 -2.85 16.92 1.29
N ALA A 184 -1.58 17.32 1.42
CA ALA A 184 -1.15 18.65 1.02
C ALA A 184 -1.10 18.82 -0.51
N LEU A 185 -0.82 17.73 -1.23
CA LEU A 185 -0.77 17.69 -2.69
C LEU A 185 -2.15 17.44 -3.30
N HIS A 186 -2.85 16.44 -2.77
CA HIS A 186 -4.19 16.05 -3.18
C HIS A 186 -5.10 16.04 -1.93
N PRO A 187 -5.92 17.08 -1.69
CA PRO A 187 -6.70 17.19 -0.46
C PRO A 187 -7.72 16.07 -0.26
N GLU A 188 -8.39 15.65 -1.33
CA GLU A 188 -9.45 14.66 -1.33
C GLU A 188 -9.13 13.51 -2.28
N ALA A 189 -9.53 12.31 -1.88
CA ALA A 189 -9.47 11.16 -2.78
C ALA A 189 -10.51 11.35 -3.88
N GLU A 190 -10.07 11.74 -5.07
CA GLU A 190 -10.92 11.68 -6.24
C GLU A 190 -11.09 10.21 -6.64
N ASP A 191 -12.34 9.77 -6.77
CA ASP A 191 -12.68 8.53 -7.49
C ASP A 191 -12.44 8.79 -8.99
N SER A 192 -11.18 8.76 -9.43
CA SER A 192 -10.91 8.80 -10.86
C SER A 192 -11.27 7.46 -11.49
N ALA A 193 -11.94 7.50 -12.64
CA ALA A 193 -12.31 6.31 -13.42
C ALA A 193 -11.10 5.66 -14.12
N ASP A 194 -9.91 6.27 -14.04
CA ASP A 194 -8.72 5.91 -14.80
C ASP A 194 -7.68 5.22 -13.92
N SER A 195 -7.32 3.99 -14.28
CA SER A 195 -6.30 3.17 -13.63
C SER A 195 -5.20 2.80 -14.64
N CYS A 196 -4.04 2.35 -14.14
CA CYS A 196 -3.00 1.75 -14.99
C CYS A 196 -3.52 0.62 -15.87
N ALA A 197 -4.57 -0.09 -15.43
CA ALA A 197 -5.19 -1.17 -16.18
C ALA A 197 -6.12 -0.67 -17.30
N SER A 198 -6.73 0.51 -17.17
CA SER A 198 -7.62 1.08 -18.20
C SER A 198 -6.89 1.98 -19.19
N VAL A 199 -5.88 2.75 -18.75
CA VAL A 199 -5.10 3.67 -19.60
C VAL A 199 -3.84 3.00 -20.16
N GLY A 200 -3.29 2.01 -19.45
CA GLY A 200 -1.97 1.45 -19.72
C GLY A 200 -0.84 2.23 -19.03
N VAL A 201 0.32 1.60 -18.92
CA VAL A 201 1.52 2.20 -18.33
C VAL A 201 2.78 1.61 -18.96
N LEU A 202 3.75 2.46 -19.25
CA LEU A 202 5.04 2.02 -19.78
C LEU A 202 5.87 1.34 -18.67
N GLY A 203 6.29 0.09 -18.87
CA GLY A 203 7.03 -0.66 -17.85
C GLY A 203 8.38 -0.04 -17.47
N THR A 204 9.07 0.59 -18.41
CA THR A 204 10.33 1.32 -18.13
C THR A 204 10.08 2.57 -17.28
N LEU A 205 8.93 3.25 -17.43
CA LEU A 205 8.55 4.34 -16.56
C LEU A 205 8.35 3.86 -15.12
N CYS A 206 7.67 2.73 -14.92
CA CYS A 206 7.56 2.12 -13.59
C CYS A 206 8.94 1.84 -12.96
N ALA A 207 9.88 1.31 -13.75
CA ALA A 207 11.26 1.07 -13.31
C ALA A 207 12.00 2.36 -12.96
N THR A 208 11.85 3.41 -13.76
CA THR A 208 12.44 4.74 -13.54
C THR A 208 11.94 5.35 -12.23
N ILE A 209 10.62 5.41 -12.04
CA ILE A 209 10.01 5.99 -10.85
C ILE A 209 10.33 5.16 -9.60
N GLY A 210 10.22 3.84 -9.67
CA GLY A 210 10.56 2.98 -8.52
C GLY A 210 12.04 3.06 -8.11
N SER A 211 12.96 3.20 -9.08
CA SER A 211 14.39 3.42 -8.77
C SER A 211 14.64 4.79 -8.13
N ALA A 212 13.92 5.82 -8.57
CA ALA A 212 13.97 7.14 -7.95
C ALA A 212 13.39 7.12 -6.53
N MET A 213 12.30 6.37 -6.29
CA MET A 213 11.74 6.15 -4.95
C MET A 213 12.72 5.42 -4.02
N ALA A 214 13.40 4.38 -4.51
CA ALA A 214 14.44 3.71 -3.73
C ALA A 214 15.58 4.67 -3.33
N SER A 215 15.87 5.66 -4.17
CA SER A 215 16.84 6.71 -3.85
C SER A 215 16.35 7.63 -2.72
N GLU A 216 15.06 7.98 -2.64
CA GLU A 216 14.51 8.70 -1.48
C GLU A 216 14.68 7.92 -0.18
N VAL A 217 14.42 6.60 -0.20
CA VAL A 217 14.63 5.73 0.96
C VAL A 217 16.08 5.77 1.42
N VAL A 218 17.04 5.67 0.49
CA VAL A 218 18.47 5.76 0.83
C VAL A 218 18.78 7.11 1.48
N LYS A 219 18.25 8.23 0.98
CA LYS A 219 18.46 9.56 1.58
C LYS A 219 17.89 9.63 2.99
N LEU A 220 16.67 9.13 3.20
CA LEU A 220 16.00 9.10 4.51
C LEU A 220 16.77 8.27 5.53
N VAL A 221 17.15 7.05 5.15
CA VAL A 221 17.85 6.10 6.03
C VAL A 221 19.26 6.57 6.36
N THR A 222 20.00 7.06 5.37
CA THR A 222 21.42 7.37 5.55
C THR A 222 21.67 8.79 6.05
N GLY A 223 20.71 9.70 5.83
CA GLY A 223 20.86 11.13 6.06
C GLY A 223 21.72 11.84 5.01
N VAL A 224 22.03 11.18 3.90
CA VAL A 224 22.88 11.74 2.84
C VAL A 224 22.01 12.23 1.69
N GLY A 225 22.14 13.52 1.36
CA GLY A 225 21.32 14.20 0.35
C GLY A 225 20.09 14.87 0.93
N GLU A 226 19.21 15.37 0.05
CA GLU A 226 18.00 16.08 0.44
C GLU A 226 16.75 15.30 0.01
N PRO A 227 15.92 14.81 0.96
CA PRO A 227 14.62 14.23 0.63
C PRO A 227 13.67 15.25 -0.01
N LEU A 228 12.63 14.76 -0.69
CA LEU A 228 11.68 15.58 -1.44
C LEU A 228 10.59 16.28 -0.59
N PHE A 229 10.82 16.52 0.70
CA PHE A 229 9.86 17.20 1.55
C PHE A 229 9.46 18.59 1.00
N GLY A 230 8.18 18.79 0.68
CA GLY A 230 7.66 20.04 0.13
C GLY A 230 8.01 20.24 -1.36
N ARG A 231 8.32 19.15 -2.08
CA ARG A 231 8.59 19.16 -3.52
C ARG A 231 7.95 17.94 -4.17
N VAL A 232 7.39 18.12 -5.36
CA VAL A 232 6.93 17.01 -6.21
C VAL A 232 7.79 16.99 -7.44
N VAL A 233 8.33 15.83 -7.76
CA VAL A 233 9.07 15.60 -8.99
C VAL A 233 8.12 14.98 -10.00
N VAL A 234 8.10 15.54 -11.20
CA VAL A 234 7.33 15.03 -12.34
C VAL A 234 8.29 14.62 -13.46
N HIS A 235 8.00 13.51 -14.13
CA HIS A 235 8.79 12.95 -15.21
C HIS A 235 7.89 12.63 -16.40
N ASP A 236 8.24 13.15 -17.58
CA ASP A 236 7.62 12.77 -18.86
C ASP A 236 8.54 11.77 -19.58
N ALA A 237 8.05 10.56 -19.83
CA ALA A 237 8.81 9.51 -20.49
C ALA A 237 8.92 9.67 -22.02
N LEU A 238 8.09 10.51 -22.65
CA LEU A 238 8.13 10.75 -24.10
C LEU A 238 9.30 11.63 -24.50
N ASP A 239 9.55 12.70 -23.75
CA ASP A 239 10.67 13.62 -24.01
C ASP A 239 11.84 13.46 -23.02
N GLY A 240 11.66 12.67 -21.97
CA GLY A 240 12.69 12.35 -20.97
C GLY A 240 12.90 13.43 -19.91
N SER A 241 12.04 14.45 -19.85
CA SER A 241 12.20 15.59 -18.97
C SER A 241 11.91 15.27 -17.49
N TRP A 242 12.53 16.03 -16.60
CA TRP A 242 12.28 16.02 -15.16
C TRP A 242 12.05 17.46 -14.70
N ALA A 243 10.95 17.70 -13.99
CA ALA A 243 10.67 18.99 -13.38
C ALA A 243 10.39 18.80 -11.88
N THR A 244 10.79 19.81 -11.08
CA THR A 244 10.49 19.84 -9.64
C THR A 244 9.54 20.99 -9.36
N LEU A 245 8.38 20.66 -8.83
CA LEU A 245 7.33 21.61 -8.46
C LEU A 245 7.36 21.84 -6.95
N PRO A 246 7.28 23.10 -6.48
CA PRO A 246 7.16 23.38 -5.05
C PRO A 246 5.79 22.89 -4.54
N LEU A 247 5.79 22.27 -3.36
CA LEU A 247 4.58 21.86 -2.66
C LEU A 247 4.51 22.57 -1.32
N ALA A 248 3.39 23.25 -1.07
CA ALA A 248 3.12 23.88 0.21
C ALA A 248 3.11 22.82 1.33
N ARG A 249 3.87 23.09 2.39
CA ARG A 249 3.96 22.20 3.55
C ARG A 249 2.72 22.36 4.41
N SER A 250 1.95 21.29 4.53
CA SER A 250 0.82 21.21 5.44
C SER A 250 0.58 19.76 5.86
N VAL A 251 -0.05 19.60 7.02
CA VAL A 251 -0.53 18.32 7.52
C VAL A 251 -2.04 18.45 7.71
N PRO A 252 -2.84 18.34 6.63
CA PRO A 252 -4.29 18.35 6.76
C PRO A 252 -4.77 17.22 7.69
N PRO A 253 -5.92 17.39 8.38
CA PRO A 253 -6.47 16.35 9.23
C PRO A 253 -6.67 15.04 8.46
N VAL A 254 -6.17 13.97 9.05
CA VAL A 254 -6.39 12.61 8.54
C VAL A 254 -7.72 12.09 9.10
N PRO A 255 -8.62 11.53 8.27
CA PRO A 255 -9.83 10.87 8.75
C PRO A 255 -9.46 9.80 9.78
N ARG A 256 -10.18 9.77 10.91
CA ARG A 256 -10.04 8.65 11.84
C ARG A 256 -10.47 7.38 11.12
N VAL A 257 -9.63 6.35 11.19
CA VAL A 257 -10.06 4.99 10.87
C VAL A 257 -11.16 4.67 11.89
N ALA A 258 -12.42 4.62 11.46
CA ALA A 258 -13.45 4.03 12.30
C ALA A 258 -13.07 2.57 12.55
N ALA A 259 -13.45 2.03 13.71
CA ALA A 259 -13.16 0.65 14.09
C ALA A 259 -13.33 -0.30 12.90
N ALA A 260 -12.36 -1.19 12.71
CA ALA A 260 -12.33 -2.15 11.60
C ALA A 260 -13.73 -2.71 11.34
N ALA A 261 -14.14 -2.71 10.07
CA ALA A 261 -15.39 -3.33 9.66
C ALA A 261 -15.44 -4.76 10.21
N GLY A 262 -16.41 -5.04 11.08
CA GLY A 262 -16.47 -6.34 11.72
C GLY A 262 -16.78 -7.46 10.72
N SER A 263 -16.75 -8.69 11.20
CA SER A 263 -17.09 -9.87 10.41
C SER A 263 -18.09 -10.71 11.19
N VAL A 264 -19.04 -11.29 10.46
CA VAL A 264 -20.01 -12.21 11.04
C VAL A 264 -20.11 -13.45 10.17
N THR A 265 -20.14 -14.62 10.78
CA THR A 265 -20.39 -15.89 10.09
C THR A 265 -21.90 -16.08 9.85
N ALA A 266 -22.27 -17.01 8.95
CA ALA A 266 -23.68 -17.31 8.71
C ALA A 266 -24.42 -17.81 9.97
N ALA A 267 -23.74 -18.59 10.82
CA ALA A 267 -24.32 -19.09 12.07
C ALA A 267 -24.61 -17.94 13.06
N GLU A 268 -23.62 -17.08 13.31
CA GLU A 268 -23.77 -15.91 14.19
C GLU A 268 -24.84 -14.95 13.65
N LEU A 269 -24.91 -14.75 12.32
CA LEU A 269 -25.94 -13.91 11.73
C LEU A 269 -27.34 -14.48 11.96
N ARG A 270 -27.54 -15.81 11.87
CA ARG A 270 -28.83 -16.45 12.18
C ARG A 270 -29.25 -16.22 13.64
N GLU A 271 -28.31 -16.34 14.58
CA GLU A 271 -28.57 -16.07 15.99
C GLU A 271 -28.94 -14.61 16.22
N ARG A 272 -28.20 -13.67 15.62
CA ARG A 272 -28.48 -12.23 15.74
C ARG A 272 -29.84 -11.85 15.14
N LEU A 273 -30.22 -12.46 14.01
CA LEU A 273 -31.53 -12.24 13.38
C LEU A 273 -32.69 -12.78 14.21
N ALA A 274 -32.47 -13.82 15.02
CA ALA A 274 -33.46 -14.34 15.97
C ALA A 274 -33.49 -13.58 17.31
N GLY A 275 -32.53 -12.68 17.53
CA GLY A 275 -32.40 -11.91 18.76
C GLY A 275 -33.36 -10.72 18.87
N PRO A 276 -33.35 -10.03 20.03
CA PRO A 276 -34.26 -8.91 20.31
C PRO A 276 -33.95 -7.62 19.53
N ASN A 277 -32.78 -7.52 18.91
CA ASN A 277 -32.37 -6.38 18.09
C ASN A 277 -31.63 -6.87 16.82
N PRO A 278 -32.37 -7.37 15.82
CA PRO A 278 -31.76 -7.97 14.63
C PRO A 278 -31.07 -6.90 13.77
N PRO A 279 -29.88 -7.18 13.22
CA PRO A 279 -29.23 -6.26 12.30
C PRO A 279 -30.00 -6.16 10.99
N THR A 280 -29.94 -4.99 10.35
CA THR A 280 -30.41 -4.85 8.98
C THR A 280 -29.37 -5.44 8.03
N VAL A 281 -29.81 -6.40 7.22
CA VAL A 281 -28.96 -7.06 6.24
C VAL A 281 -29.07 -6.34 4.91
N VAL A 282 -27.95 -5.97 4.29
CA VAL A 282 -27.91 -5.29 2.98
C VAL A 282 -27.28 -6.21 1.94
N ASP A 283 -28.02 -6.49 0.88
CA ASP A 283 -27.61 -7.36 -0.23
C ASP A 283 -27.01 -6.53 -1.36
N LEU A 284 -25.70 -6.67 -1.52
CA LEU A 284 -24.86 -5.93 -2.46
C LEU A 284 -24.70 -6.61 -3.82
N ARG A 285 -25.37 -7.74 -4.05
CA ARG A 285 -25.39 -8.36 -5.36
C ARG A 285 -26.07 -7.46 -6.39
N GLU A 286 -25.50 -7.42 -7.58
CA GLU A 286 -26.03 -6.69 -8.73
C GLU A 286 -27.43 -7.17 -9.10
N ASP A 287 -28.13 -6.36 -9.89
CA ASP A 287 -29.52 -6.61 -10.25
C ASP A 287 -29.68 -7.88 -11.13
N ASP A 288 -28.63 -8.30 -11.83
CA ASP A 288 -28.58 -9.46 -12.73
C ASP A 288 -28.05 -10.76 -12.06
N GLU A 289 -27.63 -10.70 -10.80
CA GLU A 289 -27.08 -11.87 -10.10
C GLU A 289 -28.14 -12.84 -9.56
N ASP A 290 -27.76 -14.12 -9.46
CA ASP A 290 -28.60 -15.15 -8.86
C ASP A 290 -28.89 -14.86 -7.37
N ARG A 291 -30.18 -14.87 -7.04
CA ARG A 291 -30.77 -14.52 -5.75
C ARG A 291 -31.65 -15.63 -5.18
N THR A 292 -31.58 -16.83 -5.73
CA THR A 292 -32.26 -18.04 -5.19
C THR A 292 -31.97 -18.24 -3.71
N THR A 293 -30.72 -17.99 -3.29
CA THR A 293 -30.33 -17.95 -1.88
C THR A 293 -30.17 -16.51 -1.42
N THR A 294 -31.01 -16.04 -0.51
CA THR A 294 -30.97 -14.68 0.06
C THR A 294 -31.28 -14.71 1.55
N VAL A 295 -30.69 -13.79 2.31
CA VAL A 295 -31.03 -13.62 3.73
C VAL A 295 -32.44 -13.01 3.83
N PRO A 296 -33.37 -13.60 4.60
CA PRO A 296 -34.73 -13.06 4.72
C PRO A 296 -34.72 -11.61 5.21
N GLY A 297 -35.49 -10.74 4.54
CA GLY A 297 -35.60 -9.32 4.91
C GLY A 297 -34.43 -8.44 4.48
N ALA A 298 -33.49 -8.96 3.67
CA ALA A 298 -32.36 -8.15 3.20
C ALA A 298 -32.79 -6.99 2.31
N VAL A 299 -32.25 -5.80 2.60
CA VAL A 299 -32.43 -4.57 1.82
C VAL A 299 -31.52 -4.60 0.59
N ARG A 300 -32.08 -4.23 -0.56
CA ARG A 300 -31.38 -4.23 -1.85
C ARG A 300 -30.50 -2.98 -1.98
N MET A 301 -29.21 -3.16 -2.23
CA MET A 301 -28.32 -2.05 -2.61
C MET A 301 -27.17 -2.59 -3.47
N PRO A 302 -27.35 -2.77 -4.79
CA PRO A 302 -26.28 -3.24 -5.68
C PRO A 302 -24.97 -2.51 -5.46
N MET A 303 -23.83 -3.23 -5.50
CA MET A 303 -22.52 -2.64 -5.24
C MET A 303 -22.20 -1.48 -6.19
N SER A 304 -22.64 -1.57 -7.45
CA SER A 304 -22.55 -0.49 -8.45
C SER A 304 -23.21 0.83 -8.03
N ARG A 305 -24.17 0.80 -7.09
CA ARG A 305 -24.89 1.96 -6.57
C ARG A 305 -24.69 2.14 -5.06
N PHE A 306 -23.66 1.50 -4.49
CA PHE A 306 -23.43 1.54 -3.05
C PHE A 306 -22.98 2.92 -2.59
N ASP A 307 -23.72 3.47 -1.64
CA ASP A 307 -23.42 4.74 -0.98
C ASP A 307 -23.58 4.57 0.54
N PRO A 308 -22.51 4.76 1.34
CA PRO A 308 -22.59 4.71 2.79
C PRO A 308 -23.65 5.62 3.40
N ALA A 309 -23.87 6.82 2.84
CA ALA A 309 -24.84 7.78 3.38
C ALA A 309 -26.29 7.30 3.23
N SER A 310 -26.52 6.35 2.32
CA SER A 310 -27.81 5.74 2.05
C SER A 310 -28.08 4.47 2.88
N LEU A 311 -27.15 4.09 3.78
CA LEU A 311 -27.31 2.91 4.62
C LEU A 311 -28.40 3.11 5.70
N PRO A 312 -29.18 2.06 6.02
CA PRO A 312 -30.14 2.10 7.13
C PRO A 312 -29.45 2.37 8.47
N ALA A 313 -30.13 3.08 9.37
CA ALA A 313 -29.63 3.30 10.73
C ALA A 313 -29.68 2.01 11.57
N GLY A 314 -28.75 1.88 12.52
CA GLY A 314 -28.68 0.76 13.46
C GLY A 314 -27.62 -0.28 13.09
N PRO A 315 -27.68 -1.50 13.68
CA PRO A 315 -26.71 -2.54 13.41
C PRO A 315 -26.83 -3.05 11.97
N LEU A 316 -25.73 -3.09 11.23
CA LEU A 316 -25.70 -3.44 9.81
C LEU A 316 -24.86 -4.68 9.53
N VAL A 317 -25.35 -5.51 8.62
CA VAL A 317 -24.59 -6.63 8.04
C VAL A 317 -24.68 -6.56 6.52
N LEU A 318 -23.56 -6.40 5.86
CA LEU A 318 -23.48 -6.38 4.40
C LEU A 318 -23.16 -7.79 3.90
N HIS A 319 -23.80 -8.22 2.81
CA HIS A 319 -23.44 -9.46 2.13
C HIS A 319 -23.46 -9.31 0.62
N CYS A 320 -22.67 -10.13 -0.06
CA CYS A 320 -22.71 -10.31 -1.51
C CYS A 320 -22.71 -11.81 -1.83
N ALA A 321 -22.33 -12.22 -3.04
CA ALA A 321 -22.26 -13.63 -3.42
C ALA A 321 -21.24 -14.43 -2.58
N SER A 322 -20.01 -13.92 -2.43
CA SER A 322 -18.87 -14.65 -1.86
C SER A 322 -18.24 -14.02 -0.61
N GLY A 323 -18.67 -12.83 -0.20
CA GLY A 323 -18.12 -12.08 0.94
C GLY A 323 -17.04 -11.05 0.59
N VAL A 324 -16.53 -11.06 -0.66
CA VAL A 324 -15.47 -10.13 -1.11
C VAL A 324 -16.01 -8.69 -1.20
N ARG A 325 -17.08 -8.46 -1.96
CA ARG A 325 -17.68 -7.12 -2.12
C ARG A 325 -18.24 -6.57 -0.82
N SER A 326 -18.81 -7.41 0.03
CA SER A 326 -19.32 -6.95 1.32
C SER A 326 -18.21 -6.52 2.29
N ARG A 327 -17.00 -7.09 2.18
CA ARG A 327 -15.83 -6.57 2.90
C ARG A 327 -15.49 -5.16 2.42
N ILE A 328 -15.35 -4.98 1.10
CA ILE A 328 -15.05 -3.67 0.49
C ILE A 328 -16.10 -2.62 0.90
N ALA A 329 -17.38 -2.98 0.83
CA ALA A 329 -18.47 -2.09 1.21
C ALA A 329 -18.48 -1.76 2.72
N ALA A 330 -18.14 -2.73 3.57
CA ALA A 330 -18.08 -2.50 5.01
C ALA A 330 -16.89 -1.60 5.36
N ASP A 331 -15.76 -1.74 4.67
CA ASP A 331 -14.61 -0.83 4.80
C ASP A 331 -14.97 0.59 4.35
N ARG A 332 -15.74 0.73 3.25
CA ARG A 332 -16.27 2.02 2.79
C ARG A 332 -17.26 2.64 3.79
N ALA A 333 -18.13 1.83 4.40
CA ALA A 333 -19.04 2.28 5.45
C ALA A 333 -18.26 2.76 6.68
N ALA A 334 -17.25 2.00 7.11
CA ALA A 334 -16.37 2.37 8.21
C ALA A 334 -15.62 3.68 7.92
N ALA A 335 -15.13 3.89 6.69
CA ALA A 335 -14.52 5.16 6.29
C ALA A 335 -15.48 6.36 6.41
N ALA A 336 -16.79 6.13 6.24
CA ALA A 336 -17.85 7.13 6.46
C ALA A 336 -18.31 7.23 7.94
N GLY A 337 -17.66 6.52 8.87
CA GLY A 337 -18.01 6.50 10.29
C GLY A 337 -19.21 5.61 10.62
N ILE A 338 -19.62 4.74 9.69
CA ILE A 338 -20.77 3.83 9.84
C ILE A 338 -20.25 2.41 10.13
N ALA A 339 -20.62 1.87 11.28
CA ALA A 339 -20.25 0.50 11.65
C ALA A 339 -21.13 -0.51 10.88
N ALA A 340 -20.48 -1.38 10.12
CA ALA A 340 -21.14 -2.49 9.42
C ALA A 340 -20.26 -3.73 9.44
N ASP A 341 -20.87 -4.90 9.66
CA ASP A 341 -20.20 -6.19 9.59
C ASP A 341 -20.30 -6.76 8.16
N SER A 342 -19.29 -7.49 7.69
CA SER A 342 -19.38 -8.26 6.45
C SER A 342 -19.69 -9.74 6.73
N LEU A 343 -20.66 -10.31 6.00
CA LEU A 343 -20.99 -11.73 6.07
C LEU A 343 -19.90 -12.57 5.39
N VAL A 344 -19.17 -13.35 6.19
CA VAL A 344 -18.10 -14.24 5.74
C VAL A 344 -18.67 -15.30 4.78
N GLY A 345 -18.08 -15.41 3.59
CA GLY A 345 -18.50 -16.36 2.55
C GLY A 345 -19.79 -15.98 1.81
N GLY A 346 -20.41 -14.83 2.13
CA GLY A 346 -21.57 -14.30 1.44
C GLY A 346 -22.78 -15.24 1.39
N ALA A 347 -23.58 -15.10 0.34
CA ALA A 347 -24.75 -15.95 0.09
C ALA A 347 -24.37 -17.43 -0.06
N ALA A 348 -23.17 -17.73 -0.59
CA ALA A 348 -22.69 -19.10 -0.75
C ALA A 348 -22.45 -19.83 0.59
N ALA A 349 -22.11 -19.10 1.66
CA ALA A 349 -22.03 -19.65 3.01
C ALA A 349 -23.39 -19.66 3.71
N TRP A 350 -24.26 -18.71 3.40
CA TRP A 350 -25.62 -18.63 3.95
C TRP A 350 -26.54 -19.77 3.49
N GLY A 351 -26.36 -20.27 2.25
CA GLY A 351 -27.16 -21.37 1.71
C GLY A 351 -26.77 -22.76 2.21
N ARG A 352 -25.73 -22.87 3.03
CA ARG A 352 -25.29 -24.12 3.68
C ARG A 352 -25.89 -24.23 5.08
#